data_AF-A0A1B6KN67-F1
#
_entry.id   AF-A0A1B6KN67-F1
#
_cell.length_a   1.000
_cell.length_b   1.000
_cell.length_c   1.000
_cell.angle_alpha   90.00
_cell.angle_beta   90.00
_cell.angle_gamma   90.00
#
_symmetry.space_group_name_H-M   'P 1'
#
loop_
_entity.id
_entity.type
_entity.pdbx_description
1 polymer ?
#
loop_
_entity_poly.entity_id
_entity_poly.type
_entity_poly.pdbx_seq_one_letter_code
_entity_poly.pdbx_strand_id
1 'polypeptide(L)'
;LTPVCHFKEDFCNELFPLVIDLVLHTLNKRSCTELFIVQINEFFARHCTTDSSVEVYGSRDSVFTMLRIVHIVRKYTDQQRKIDYLSISKAALFCSAYFTSVLYGELWASEYNSDREDLDVEGLTQLEYIEEKDSQNGQILQNLLREAYTKIGEPDAVYGCGNSHLLDRNSQILHYQHEGRWRSVVEACDMQLALDPTLQPQGLENALYYCGLYHLAGRVSGRQSYEASWRLGQWELVEPQTHSHDSLVYCGLRSLRGGDTARTLQALRQARTLVVQTLTHTSLEAATNIYAPLAKLHALQEIEDFATLDFSSVAKKWEEQDKIGWNKFTQAESILAQRITMLRVKPNLNQETCAKVLLSATEVAKQEGLFAVAHSWLMALSHLRDLPPLESLSVQLLQAQLYWDKQETDTARHHLRHL
;
A
#
# COMPACT_ATOMS: atom_id res chain seq x y z
N LEU A 1 -21.61 -1.66 38.57
CA LEU A 1 -20.85 -1.29 37.35
C LEU A 1 -19.57 -0.55 37.72
N THR A 2 -19.66 0.55 38.46
CA THR A 2 -18.53 1.40 38.90
C THR A 2 -17.29 0.65 39.44
N PRO A 3 -17.41 -0.37 40.33
CA PRO A 3 -16.23 -1.07 40.86
C PRO A 3 -15.48 -1.91 39.79
N VAL A 4 -16.20 -2.44 38.81
CA VAL A 4 -15.63 -3.26 37.72
C VAL A 4 -14.98 -2.36 36.68
N CYS A 5 -15.55 -1.17 36.46
CA CYS A 5 -15.00 -0.17 35.55
C CYS A 5 -13.64 0.39 36.02
N HIS A 6 -13.36 0.37 37.33
CA HIS A 6 -12.06 0.80 37.87
C HIS A 6 -10.94 -0.24 37.68
N PHE A 7 -11.25 -1.49 37.30
CA PHE A 7 -10.29 -2.59 37.28
C PHE A 7 -9.93 -3.10 35.88
N LYS A 8 -10.75 -2.82 34.85
CA LYS A 8 -10.51 -3.30 33.48
C LYS A 8 -10.94 -2.25 32.44
N GLU A 9 -9.97 -1.63 31.78
CA GLU A 9 -10.20 -0.63 30.73
C GLU A 9 -10.89 -1.23 29.50
N ASP A 10 -10.48 -2.41 29.04
CA ASP A 10 -11.12 -3.11 27.90
C ASP A 10 -12.61 -3.39 28.15
N PHE A 11 -12.96 -3.74 29.39
CA PHE A 11 -14.34 -3.98 29.77
C PHE A 11 -15.16 -2.69 29.72
N CYS A 12 -14.56 -1.55 30.07
CA CYS A 12 -15.20 -0.24 29.93
C CYS A 12 -15.46 0.13 28.48
N ASN A 13 -14.52 -0.14 27.57
CA ASN A 13 -14.66 0.16 26.15
C ASN A 13 -15.81 -0.62 25.50
N GLU A 14 -16.05 -1.86 25.93
CA GLU A 14 -17.20 -2.67 25.47
C GLU A 14 -18.51 -2.28 26.15
N LEU A 15 -18.47 -2.01 27.46
CA LEU A 15 -19.65 -1.73 28.26
C LEU A 15 -20.23 -0.33 27.97
N PHE A 16 -19.38 0.65 27.71
CA PHE A 16 -19.80 2.05 27.61
C PHE A 16 -20.78 2.30 26.46
N PRO A 17 -20.55 1.80 25.22
CA PRO A 17 -21.56 1.86 24.16
C PRO A 17 -22.88 1.19 24.55
N LEU A 18 -22.85 0.04 25.24
CA LEU A 18 -24.04 -0.69 25.68
C LEU A 18 -24.84 0.08 26.74
N VAL A 19 -24.15 0.76 27.66
CA VAL A 19 -24.81 1.61 28.66
C VAL A 19 -25.51 2.78 27.98
N ILE A 20 -24.88 3.40 26.98
CA ILE A 20 -25.51 4.49 26.22
C ILE A 20 -26.73 3.98 25.45
N ASP A 21 -26.64 2.82 24.80
CA ASP A 21 -27.77 2.18 24.12
C ASP A 21 -28.94 1.93 25.09
N LEU A 22 -28.67 1.38 26.27
CA LEU A 22 -29.67 1.19 27.31
C LEU A 22 -30.29 2.50 27.78
N VAL A 23 -29.48 3.55 28.01
CA VAL A 23 -29.96 4.87 28.46
C VAL A 23 -30.85 5.51 27.40
N LEU A 24 -30.45 5.46 26.13
CA LEU A 24 -31.23 5.99 25.02
C LEU A 24 -32.55 5.23 24.83
N HIS A 25 -32.50 3.90 24.88
CA HIS A 25 -33.68 3.05 24.76
C HIS A 25 -34.67 3.24 25.92
N THR A 26 -34.17 3.31 27.17
CA THR A 26 -35.02 3.39 28.36
C THR A 26 -35.60 4.77 28.62
N LEU A 27 -34.83 5.83 28.41
CA LEU A 27 -35.31 7.19 28.64
C LEU A 27 -36.17 7.69 27.47
N ASN A 28 -35.83 7.31 26.23
CA ASN A 28 -36.51 7.74 25.00
C ASN A 28 -36.88 9.24 24.96
N LYS A 29 -35.99 10.09 25.50
CA LYS A 29 -36.18 11.54 25.61
C LYS A 29 -35.27 12.27 24.61
N ARG A 30 -35.87 13.18 23.83
CA ARG A 30 -35.15 14.05 22.89
C ARG A 30 -34.04 14.88 23.55
N SER A 31 -34.23 15.33 24.78
CA SER A 31 -33.20 16.10 25.51
C SER A 31 -31.95 15.25 25.82
N CYS A 32 -32.10 13.93 25.98
CA CYS A 32 -30.97 13.04 26.23
C CYS A 32 -30.16 12.82 24.95
N THR A 33 -30.82 12.58 23.81
CA THR A 33 -30.13 12.46 22.51
C THR A 33 -29.41 13.76 22.15
N GLU A 34 -30.03 14.92 22.36
CA GLU A 34 -29.39 16.22 22.12
C GLU A 34 -28.14 16.44 22.99
N LEU A 35 -28.18 16.05 24.27
CA LEU A 35 -27.00 16.14 25.13
C LEU A 35 -25.85 15.26 24.63
N PHE A 36 -26.14 14.02 24.21
CA PHE A 36 -25.12 13.15 23.64
C PHE A 36 -24.53 13.70 22.34
N ILE A 37 -25.36 14.30 21.46
CA ILE A 37 -24.89 14.92 20.22
C ILE A 37 -23.92 16.07 20.52
N VAL A 38 -24.24 16.94 21.49
CA VAL A 38 -23.36 18.04 21.90
C VAL A 38 -22.01 17.50 22.39
N GLN A 39 -22.03 16.47 23.24
CA GLN A 39 -20.81 15.86 23.77
C GLN A 39 -19.97 15.15 22.69
N ILE A 40 -20.62 14.49 21.72
CA ILE A 40 -19.97 13.87 20.56
C ILE A 40 -19.25 14.94 19.75
N ASN A 41 -19.94 16.01 19.37
CA ASN A 41 -19.37 17.07 18.54
C ASN A 41 -18.20 17.76 19.26
N GLU A 42 -18.33 18.02 20.57
CA GLU A 42 -17.25 18.58 21.38
C GLU A 42 -16.03 17.65 21.46
N PHE A 43 -16.25 16.33 21.59
CA PHE A 43 -15.16 15.35 21.60
C PHE A 43 -14.39 15.35 20.27
N PHE A 44 -15.08 15.27 19.14
CA PHE A 44 -14.43 15.20 17.82
C PHE A 44 -13.83 16.54 17.39
N ALA A 45 -14.43 17.67 17.76
CA ALA A 45 -13.82 18.99 17.56
C ALA A 45 -12.49 19.13 18.32
N ARG A 46 -12.42 18.61 19.56
CA ARG A 46 -11.17 18.56 20.32
C ARG A 46 -10.16 17.62 19.66
N HIS A 47 -10.57 16.43 19.23
CA HIS A 47 -9.70 15.50 18.50
C HIS A 47 -9.07 16.15 17.25
N CYS A 48 -9.84 16.91 16.48
CA CYS A 48 -9.34 17.59 15.28
C CYS A 48 -8.41 18.79 15.56
N THR A 49 -8.45 19.37 16.77
CA THR A 49 -7.66 20.57 17.12
C THR A 49 -6.44 20.27 17.99
N THR A 50 -6.46 19.16 18.74
CA THR A 50 -5.31 18.77 19.57
C THR A 50 -4.25 18.04 18.78
N ASP A 51 -3.07 18.63 18.67
CA ASP A 51 -1.83 17.89 18.41
C ASP A 51 -1.53 17.00 19.64
N SER A 52 -2.02 15.75 19.61
CA SER A 52 -1.55 14.55 20.33
C SER A 52 -1.16 14.63 21.83
N SER A 53 -1.47 15.71 22.54
CA SER A 53 -0.95 16.01 23.89
C SER A 53 -1.89 15.63 25.04
N VAL A 54 -3.11 15.19 24.73
CA VAL A 54 -4.07 14.67 25.72
C VAL A 54 -4.39 13.21 25.40
N GLU A 55 -4.06 12.31 26.33
CA GLU A 55 -4.08 10.85 26.15
C GLU A 55 -5.41 10.31 25.59
N VAL A 56 -6.55 10.86 26.01
CA VAL A 56 -7.88 10.33 25.66
C VAL A 56 -8.32 10.73 24.24
N TYR A 57 -8.00 11.94 23.79
CA TYR A 57 -8.40 12.40 22.45
C TYR A 57 -7.44 11.88 21.37
N GLY A 58 -6.21 11.52 21.71
CA GLY A 58 -5.24 10.91 20.77
C GLY A 58 -5.25 9.39 20.73
N SER A 59 -5.92 8.72 21.68
CA SER A 59 -5.95 7.25 21.76
C SER A 59 -6.89 6.64 20.73
N ARG A 60 -6.38 5.69 19.93
CA ARG A 60 -7.18 4.94 18.96
C ARG A 60 -8.35 4.21 19.60
N ASP A 61 -8.17 3.63 20.78
CA ASP A 61 -9.23 2.86 21.46
C ASP A 61 -10.37 3.76 21.96
N SER A 62 -10.03 4.94 22.47
CA SER A 62 -11.01 5.94 22.92
C SER A 62 -11.79 6.51 21.75
N VAL A 63 -11.11 6.88 20.66
CA VAL A 63 -11.76 7.38 19.43
C VAL A 63 -12.64 6.29 18.81
N PHE A 64 -12.17 5.05 18.74
CA PHE A 64 -12.97 3.93 18.23
C PHE A 64 -14.22 3.66 19.07
N THR A 65 -14.11 3.74 20.40
CA THR A 65 -15.26 3.61 21.30
C THR A 65 -16.27 4.74 21.06
N MET A 66 -15.81 5.98 20.88
CA MET A 66 -16.68 7.11 20.53
C MET A 66 -17.35 6.94 19.17
N LEU A 67 -16.67 6.37 18.16
CA LEU A 67 -17.30 6.06 16.86
C LEU A 67 -18.45 5.04 17.00
N ARG A 68 -18.31 4.03 17.87
CA ARG A 68 -19.41 3.10 18.19
C ARG A 68 -20.61 3.82 18.80
N ILE A 69 -20.34 4.81 19.66
CA ILE A 69 -21.39 5.63 20.29
C ILE A 69 -22.12 6.47 19.26
N VAL A 70 -21.41 7.08 18.31
CA VAL A 70 -22.03 7.80 17.18
C VAL A 70 -22.99 6.87 16.45
N HIS A 71 -22.56 5.64 16.14
CA HIS A 71 -23.42 4.67 15.45
C HIS A 71 -24.68 4.33 16.25
N ILE A 72 -24.58 4.21 17.57
CA ILE A 72 -25.72 3.97 18.46
C ILE A 72 -26.65 5.18 18.50
N VAL A 73 -26.13 6.38 18.75
CA VAL A 73 -26.94 7.62 18.82
C VAL A 73 -27.69 7.87 17.51
N ARG A 74 -27.07 7.56 16.36
CA ARG A 74 -27.71 7.66 15.04
C ARG A 74 -28.94 6.76 14.88
N LYS A 75 -29.01 5.60 15.55
CA LYS A 75 -30.19 4.71 15.51
C LYS A 75 -31.42 5.34 16.15
N TYR A 76 -31.24 6.19 17.16
CA TYR A 76 -32.32 6.78 17.94
C TYR A 76 -32.61 8.24 17.56
N THR A 77 -31.95 8.76 16.53
CA THR A 77 -32.02 10.18 16.18
C THR A 77 -32.58 10.36 14.78
N ASP A 78 -33.74 11.00 14.69
CA ASP A 78 -34.29 11.50 13.41
C ASP A 78 -33.59 12.80 12.95
N GLN A 79 -32.93 13.51 13.87
CA GLN A 79 -32.18 14.76 13.64
C GLN A 79 -30.73 14.48 13.22
N GLN A 80 -30.52 13.77 12.12
CA GLN A 80 -29.19 13.41 11.63
C GLN A 80 -28.29 14.65 11.41
N ARG A 81 -28.90 15.80 11.04
CA ARG A 81 -28.24 17.07 10.69
C ARG A 81 -27.53 17.84 11.82
N LYS A 82 -27.61 17.38 13.08
CA LYS A 82 -26.95 18.08 14.21
C LYS A 82 -25.56 17.52 14.53
N ILE A 83 -25.14 16.44 13.87
CA ILE A 83 -23.88 15.76 14.14
C ILE A 83 -22.81 16.29 13.16
N ASP A 84 -21.64 16.66 13.66
CA ASP A 84 -20.53 17.10 12.80
C ASP A 84 -19.82 15.91 12.15
N TYR A 85 -20.37 15.45 11.03
CA TYR A 85 -19.89 14.27 10.32
C TYR A 85 -18.49 14.43 9.71
N LEU A 86 -18.05 15.65 9.38
CA LEU A 86 -16.72 15.84 8.78
C LEU A 86 -15.61 15.55 9.80
N SER A 87 -15.76 16.07 11.03
CA SER A 87 -14.82 15.79 12.12
C SER A 87 -14.81 14.32 12.52
N ILE A 88 -15.98 13.68 12.53
CA ILE A 88 -16.11 12.24 12.82
C ILE A 88 -15.46 11.40 11.72
N SER A 89 -15.64 11.79 10.46
CA SER A 89 -15.03 11.12 9.31
C SER A 89 -13.50 11.15 9.40
N LYS A 90 -12.90 12.30 9.75
CA LYS A 90 -11.45 12.41 10.00
C LYS A 90 -10.97 11.47 11.12
N ALA A 91 -11.73 11.43 12.21
CA ALA A 91 -11.41 10.56 13.34
C ALA A 91 -11.55 9.07 13.00
N ALA A 92 -12.51 8.70 12.16
CA ALA A 92 -12.64 7.35 11.62
C ALA A 92 -11.43 6.98 10.76
N LEU A 93 -10.97 7.87 9.88
CA LEU A 93 -9.74 7.66 9.11
C LEU A 93 -8.52 7.43 10.02
N PHE A 94 -8.38 8.21 11.10
CA PHE A 94 -7.30 8.04 12.08
C PHE A 94 -7.29 6.64 12.74
N CYS A 95 -8.48 6.09 13.02
CA CYS A 95 -8.64 4.73 13.56
C CYS A 95 -8.50 3.63 12.51
N SER A 96 -8.14 3.95 11.26
CA SER A 96 -8.16 3.02 10.13
C SER A 96 -9.54 2.44 9.84
N ALA A 97 -10.59 3.16 10.26
CA ALA A 97 -11.99 2.80 10.06
C ALA A 97 -12.51 3.32 8.70
N TYR A 98 -11.92 2.83 7.60
CA TYR A 98 -12.07 3.42 6.28
C TYR A 98 -13.51 3.43 5.76
N PHE A 99 -14.28 2.36 5.94
CA PHE A 99 -15.68 2.34 5.48
C PHE A 99 -16.55 3.30 6.29
N THR A 100 -16.28 3.37 7.59
CA THR A 100 -16.94 4.30 8.51
C THR A 100 -16.60 5.75 8.14
N SER A 101 -15.34 6.00 7.76
CA SER A 101 -14.86 7.29 7.27
C SER A 101 -15.61 7.72 6.01
N VAL A 102 -15.71 6.85 5.01
CA VAL A 102 -16.46 7.12 3.76
C VAL A 102 -17.91 7.41 4.07
N LEU A 103 -18.58 6.57 4.86
CA LEU A 103 -19.98 6.75 5.24
C LEU A 103 -20.25 8.13 5.84
N TYR A 104 -19.41 8.57 6.80
CA TYR A 104 -19.59 9.88 7.41
C TYR A 104 -19.22 11.04 6.48
N GLY A 105 -18.22 10.86 5.60
CA GLY A 105 -17.89 11.85 4.58
C GLY A 105 -19.04 12.07 3.59
N GLU A 106 -19.66 10.99 3.10
CA GLU A 106 -20.80 11.06 2.19
C GLU A 106 -22.05 11.65 2.86
N LEU A 107 -22.29 11.32 4.13
CA LEU A 107 -23.40 11.92 4.89
C LEU A 107 -23.22 13.43 5.03
N TRP A 108 -22.01 13.89 5.36
CA TRP A 108 -21.71 15.32 5.42
C TRP A 108 -21.95 16.01 4.08
N ALA A 109 -21.46 15.41 2.98
CA ALA A 109 -21.66 15.94 1.63
C ALA A 109 -23.14 16.00 1.25
N SER A 110 -23.90 14.95 1.58
CA SER A 110 -25.34 14.88 1.33
C SER A 110 -26.11 15.93 2.14
N GLU A 111 -25.75 16.17 3.40
CA GLU A 111 -26.37 17.20 4.24
C GLU A 111 -26.07 18.61 3.72
N TYR A 112 -24.81 18.89 3.37
CA TYR A 112 -24.41 20.18 2.80
C TYR A 112 -25.18 20.50 1.52
N ASN A 113 -25.40 19.47 0.68
CA ASN A 113 -26.14 19.60 -0.57
C ASN A 113 -27.67 19.64 -0.36
N SER A 114 -28.20 18.93 0.64
CA SER A 114 -29.65 18.89 0.95
C SER A 114 -30.21 20.22 1.46
N ASP A 115 -29.35 21.11 1.95
CA ASP A 115 -29.75 22.46 2.36
C ASP A 115 -29.89 23.43 1.16
N ARG A 116 -29.78 22.94 -0.08
CA ARG A 116 -29.83 23.77 -1.30
C ARG A 116 -30.58 23.10 -2.46
N GLU A 117 -31.55 23.80 -3.04
CA GLU A 117 -32.35 23.33 -4.20
C GLU A 117 -31.62 23.48 -5.56
N ASP A 118 -30.42 24.08 -5.59
CA ASP A 118 -29.71 24.49 -6.81
C ASP A 118 -28.55 23.55 -7.20
N LEU A 119 -28.77 22.24 -7.26
CA LEU A 119 -27.73 21.26 -7.67
C LEU A 119 -27.52 21.19 -9.20
N ASP A 120 -28.32 21.90 -9.99
CA ASP A 120 -28.23 21.94 -11.46
C ASP A 120 -27.23 23.00 -11.96
N VAL A 121 -26.03 23.08 -11.37
CA VAL A 121 -24.92 23.78 -12.02
C VAL A 121 -24.31 22.83 -13.05
N GLU A 122 -24.67 23.03 -14.32
CA GLU A 122 -24.31 22.16 -15.45
C GLU A 122 -22.83 21.73 -15.42
N GLY A 123 -22.59 20.44 -15.13
CA GLY A 123 -21.32 19.76 -15.35
C GLY A 123 -20.40 19.54 -14.14
N LEU A 124 -20.73 20.04 -12.94
CA LEU A 124 -19.94 19.79 -11.74
C LEU A 124 -20.42 18.55 -10.97
N THR A 125 -19.48 17.76 -10.45
CA THR A 125 -19.80 16.72 -9.48
C THR A 125 -20.19 17.33 -8.12
N GLN A 126 -20.89 16.56 -7.28
CA GLN A 126 -21.27 17.01 -5.93
C GLN A 126 -20.06 17.49 -5.10
N LEU A 127 -18.90 16.85 -5.27
CA LEU A 127 -17.68 17.20 -4.53
C LEU A 127 -16.99 18.46 -5.07
N GLU A 128 -17.02 18.68 -6.37
CA GLU A 128 -16.48 19.88 -7.00
C GLU A 128 -17.34 21.11 -6.68
N TYR A 129 -18.66 20.94 -6.65
CA TYR A 129 -19.57 22.00 -6.21
C TYR A 129 -19.29 22.43 -4.76
N ILE A 130 -19.06 21.46 -3.86
CA ILE A 130 -18.70 21.77 -2.45
C ILE A 130 -17.38 22.54 -2.41
N GLU A 131 -16.37 22.12 -3.16
CA GLU A 131 -15.07 22.81 -3.22
C GLU A 131 -15.18 24.25 -3.74
N GLU A 132 -16.02 24.53 -4.73
CA GLU A 132 -16.22 25.90 -5.22
C GLU A 132 -16.86 26.82 -4.18
N LYS A 133 -17.74 26.29 -3.33
CA LYS A 133 -18.47 27.07 -2.31
C LYS A 133 -17.73 27.16 -0.98
N ASP A 134 -17.11 26.07 -0.56
CA ASP A 134 -16.31 25.92 0.65
C ASP A 134 -15.02 25.17 0.30
N SER A 135 -14.05 25.94 -0.19
CA SER A 135 -12.76 25.41 -0.65
C SER A 135 -12.01 24.64 0.44
N GLN A 136 -12.11 25.06 1.70
CA GLN A 136 -11.37 24.40 2.79
C GLN A 136 -11.99 23.05 3.14
N ASN A 137 -13.28 23.00 3.44
CA ASN A 137 -13.93 21.74 3.82
C ASN A 137 -14.11 20.79 2.63
N GLY A 138 -14.33 21.33 1.43
CA GLY A 138 -14.38 20.56 0.18
C GLY A 138 -13.07 19.84 -0.12
N GLN A 139 -11.93 20.54 -0.02
CA GLN A 139 -10.61 19.93 -0.23
C GLN A 139 -10.31 18.86 0.83
N ILE A 140 -10.65 19.14 2.09
CA ILE A 140 -10.51 18.18 3.19
C ILE A 140 -11.32 16.91 2.92
N LEU A 141 -12.59 17.05 2.51
CA LEU A 141 -13.46 15.92 2.20
C LEU A 141 -12.92 15.09 1.04
N GLN A 142 -12.53 15.74 -0.07
CA GLN A 142 -11.99 15.06 -1.24
C GLN A 142 -10.71 14.27 -0.92
N ASN A 143 -9.79 14.88 -0.16
CA ASN A 143 -8.57 14.21 0.29
C ASN A 143 -8.86 13.02 1.22
N LEU A 144 -9.81 13.20 2.14
CA LEU A 144 -10.22 12.15 3.07
C LEU A 144 -10.82 10.95 2.33
N LEU A 145 -11.78 11.18 1.42
CA LEU A 145 -12.44 10.12 0.66
C LEU A 145 -11.42 9.38 -0.20
N ARG A 146 -10.53 10.12 -0.87
CA ARG A 146 -9.43 9.58 -1.66
C ARG A 146 -8.53 8.66 -0.84
N GLU A 147 -8.11 9.09 0.34
CA GLU A 147 -7.27 8.28 1.21
C GLU A 147 -8.02 7.02 1.66
N ALA A 148 -9.27 7.16 2.11
CA ALA A 148 -10.09 6.03 2.54
C ALA A 148 -10.30 4.99 1.42
N TYR A 149 -10.70 5.40 0.21
CA TYR A 149 -10.89 4.48 -0.92
C TYR A 149 -9.58 3.84 -1.37
N THR A 150 -8.46 4.57 -1.35
CA THR A 150 -7.14 3.99 -1.63
C THR A 150 -6.83 2.88 -0.64
N LYS A 151 -7.08 3.12 0.66
CA LYS A 151 -6.83 2.14 1.71
C LYS A 151 -7.79 0.96 1.64
N ILE A 152 -9.06 1.17 1.28
CA ILE A 152 -10.02 0.09 1.02
C ILE A 152 -9.57 -0.78 -0.17
N GLY A 153 -8.98 -0.16 -1.19
CA GLY A 153 -8.49 -0.84 -2.38
C GLY A 153 -9.41 -0.74 -3.59
N GLU A 154 -10.28 0.28 -3.65
CA GLU A 154 -11.20 0.53 -4.75
C GLU A 154 -10.64 1.64 -5.66
N PRO A 155 -9.87 1.31 -6.70
CA PRO A 155 -9.22 2.31 -7.56
C PRO A 155 -10.24 3.16 -8.34
N ASP A 156 -11.36 2.59 -8.74
CA ASP A 156 -12.39 3.28 -9.52
C ASP A 156 -13.03 4.42 -8.71
N ALA A 157 -13.24 4.20 -7.41
CA ALA A 157 -13.77 5.21 -6.50
C ALA A 157 -12.81 6.39 -6.27
N VAL A 158 -11.49 6.15 -6.34
CA VAL A 158 -10.47 7.18 -6.17
C VAL A 158 -10.57 8.24 -7.28
N TYR A 159 -10.87 7.85 -8.51
CA TYR A 159 -11.07 8.79 -9.62
C TYR A 159 -12.33 9.65 -9.45
N GLY A 160 -13.34 9.16 -8.71
CA GLY A 160 -14.57 9.89 -8.40
C GLY A 160 -14.43 10.90 -7.26
N CYS A 161 -13.29 10.98 -6.57
CA CYS A 161 -13.10 11.83 -5.38
C CYS A 161 -12.79 13.31 -5.68
N GLY A 162 -13.13 13.81 -6.88
CA GLY A 162 -12.90 15.20 -7.27
C GLY A 162 -11.44 15.57 -7.60
N ASN A 163 -11.25 16.82 -8.01
CA ASN A 163 -10.04 17.32 -8.67
C ASN A 163 -9.18 18.29 -7.84
N SER A 164 -9.55 18.56 -6.59
CA SER A 164 -8.80 19.48 -5.69
C SER A 164 -7.31 19.16 -5.58
N HIS A 165 -6.98 17.87 -5.60
CA HIS A 165 -5.63 17.33 -5.53
C HIS A 165 -4.72 17.71 -6.71
N LEU A 166 -5.27 18.16 -7.84
CA LEU A 166 -4.47 18.57 -9.01
C LEU A 166 -3.88 19.98 -8.86
N LEU A 167 -4.43 20.79 -7.95
CA LEU A 167 -4.00 22.17 -7.73
C LEU A 167 -2.79 22.26 -6.81
N ASP A 168 -2.73 21.41 -5.78
CA ASP A 168 -1.60 21.33 -4.87
C ASP A 168 -0.54 20.34 -5.39
N ARG A 169 0.72 20.77 -5.40
CA ARG A 169 1.83 19.95 -5.91
C ARG A 169 2.09 18.71 -5.05
N ASN A 170 1.87 18.80 -3.74
CA ASN A 170 2.05 17.63 -2.88
C ASN A 170 0.92 16.62 -3.09
N SER A 171 -0.33 17.09 -3.21
CA SER A 171 -1.46 16.25 -3.61
C SER A 171 -1.29 15.63 -5.01
N GLN A 172 -0.66 16.35 -5.95
CA GLN A 172 -0.33 15.84 -7.28
C GLN A 172 0.70 14.70 -7.23
N ILE A 173 1.75 14.84 -6.40
CA ILE A 173 2.72 13.77 -6.15
C ILE A 173 2.02 12.54 -5.59
N LEU A 174 1.16 12.71 -4.58
CA LEU A 174 0.40 11.60 -4.00
C LEU A 174 -0.49 10.92 -5.05
N HIS A 175 -1.13 11.70 -5.92
CA HIS A 175 -1.93 11.16 -7.02
C HIS A 175 -1.10 10.31 -7.99
N TYR A 176 0.07 10.78 -8.43
CA TYR A 176 0.96 9.97 -9.27
C TYR A 176 1.45 8.70 -8.57
N GLN A 177 1.68 8.74 -7.26
CA GLN A 177 2.01 7.54 -6.47
C GLN A 177 0.86 6.54 -6.45
N HIS A 178 -0.38 7.00 -6.31
CA HIS A 178 -1.57 6.14 -6.30
C HIS A 178 -1.81 5.44 -7.64
N GLU A 179 -1.57 6.13 -8.76
CA GLU A 179 -1.71 5.56 -10.10
C GLU A 179 -0.49 4.72 -10.52
N GLY A 180 0.56 4.65 -9.70
CA GLY A 180 1.80 3.94 -10.05
C GLY A 180 2.63 4.64 -11.13
N ARG A 181 2.39 5.94 -11.38
CA ARG A 181 3.17 6.77 -12.32
C ARG A 181 4.47 7.27 -11.68
N TRP A 182 5.32 6.33 -11.28
CA TRP A 182 6.53 6.62 -10.51
C TRP A 182 7.53 7.53 -11.22
N ARG A 183 7.59 7.51 -12.56
CA ARG A 183 8.44 8.44 -13.33
C ARG A 183 7.99 9.89 -13.16
N SER A 184 6.69 10.15 -13.24
CA SER A 184 6.12 11.48 -13.02
C SER A 184 6.32 11.96 -11.58
N VAL A 185 6.36 11.04 -10.60
CA VAL A 185 6.75 11.37 -9.22
C VAL A 185 8.20 11.86 -9.18
N VAL A 186 9.14 11.17 -9.84
CA VAL A 186 10.55 11.60 -9.89
C VAL A 186 10.67 12.99 -10.53
N GLU A 187 10.00 13.22 -11.66
CA GLU A 187 9.96 14.53 -12.34
C GLU A 187 9.37 15.63 -11.44
N ALA A 188 8.26 15.34 -10.75
CA ALA A 188 7.63 16.29 -9.83
C ALA A 188 8.51 16.61 -8.61
N CYS A 189 9.17 15.61 -8.03
CA CYS A 189 10.12 15.80 -6.95
C CYS A 189 11.35 16.62 -7.39
N ASP A 190 11.86 16.38 -8.60
CA ASP A 190 12.96 17.17 -9.16
C ASP A 190 12.57 18.65 -9.34
N MET A 191 11.36 18.90 -9.85
CA MET A 191 10.80 20.26 -9.93
C MET A 191 10.66 20.94 -8.57
N GLN A 192 10.30 20.21 -7.51
CA GLN A 192 10.24 20.75 -6.14
C GLN A 192 11.64 21.12 -5.61
N LEU A 193 12.62 20.23 -5.79
CA LEU A 193 14.01 20.46 -5.41
C LEU A 193 14.64 21.63 -6.17
N ALA A 194 14.28 21.82 -7.44
CA ALA A 194 14.76 22.95 -8.23
C ALA A 194 14.30 24.30 -7.68
N LEU A 195 13.14 24.35 -7.02
CA LEU A 195 12.58 25.56 -6.41
C LEU A 195 13.13 25.80 -5.01
N ASP A 196 13.24 24.74 -4.21
CA ASP A 196 13.84 24.79 -2.88
C ASP A 196 14.71 23.55 -2.65
N PRO A 197 16.04 23.69 -2.78
CA PRO A 197 16.99 22.60 -2.58
C PRO A 197 17.04 22.05 -1.15
N THR A 198 16.43 22.74 -0.18
CA THR A 198 16.39 22.30 1.22
C THR A 198 15.22 21.37 1.52
N LEU A 199 14.24 21.29 0.61
CA LEU A 199 13.12 20.36 0.74
C LEU A 199 13.60 18.91 0.67
N GLN A 200 13.06 18.07 1.55
CA GLN A 200 13.15 16.63 1.40
C GLN A 200 11.92 16.16 0.62
N PRO A 201 12.05 15.81 -0.68
CA PRO A 201 10.91 15.39 -1.48
C PRO A 201 10.35 14.09 -0.92
N GLN A 202 9.13 14.16 -0.39
CA GLN A 202 8.45 13.01 0.18
C GLN A 202 8.19 11.97 -0.91
N GLY A 203 8.75 10.77 -0.74
CA GLY A 203 8.52 9.65 -1.66
C GLY A 203 9.46 9.56 -2.85
N LEU A 204 10.49 10.43 -2.99
CA LEU A 204 11.49 10.30 -4.06
C LEU A 204 12.23 8.96 -4.00
N GLU A 205 12.61 8.50 -2.79
CA GLU A 205 13.22 7.18 -2.61
C GLU A 205 12.33 6.06 -3.14
N ASN A 206 11.04 6.06 -2.76
CA ASN A 206 10.07 5.07 -3.21
C ASN A 206 9.85 5.14 -4.73
N ALA A 207 9.79 6.35 -5.29
CA ALA A 207 9.62 6.53 -6.73
C ALA A 207 10.81 5.98 -7.51
N LEU A 208 12.04 6.25 -7.08
CA LEU A 208 13.25 5.66 -7.66
C LEU A 208 13.25 4.13 -7.51
N TYR A 209 12.84 3.64 -6.35
CA TYR A 209 12.73 2.21 -6.06
C TYR A 209 11.78 1.51 -7.04
N TYR A 210 10.55 1.99 -7.17
CA TYR A 210 9.55 1.41 -8.09
C TYR A 210 9.88 1.64 -9.58
N CYS A 211 10.74 2.62 -9.89
CA CYS A 211 11.33 2.74 -11.24
C CYS A 211 12.42 1.69 -11.52
N GLY A 212 12.81 0.87 -10.54
CA GLY A 212 13.93 -0.08 -10.65
C GLY A 212 15.32 0.57 -10.52
N LEU A 213 15.39 1.83 -10.06
CA LEU A 213 16.62 2.61 -9.93
C LEU A 213 17.24 2.47 -8.54
N TYR A 214 17.48 1.22 -8.10
CA TYR A 214 17.88 0.89 -6.73
C TYR A 214 19.17 1.59 -6.27
N HIS A 215 20.15 1.75 -7.17
CA HIS A 215 21.39 2.46 -6.86
C HIS A 215 21.17 3.94 -6.54
N LEU A 216 20.26 4.60 -7.27
CA LEU A 216 19.94 6.00 -7.06
C LEU A 216 19.10 6.16 -5.78
N ALA A 217 18.12 5.27 -5.58
CA ALA A 217 17.31 5.25 -4.36
C ALA A 217 18.18 5.19 -3.10
N GLY A 218 19.17 4.27 -3.05
CA GLY A 218 20.08 4.16 -1.91
C GLY A 218 21.04 5.34 -1.72
N ARG A 219 21.34 6.09 -2.79
CA ARG A 219 22.13 7.34 -2.69
C ARG A 219 21.30 8.48 -2.11
N VAL A 220 20.04 8.59 -2.52
CA VAL A 220 19.13 9.63 -2.05
C VAL A 220 18.78 9.44 -0.56
N SER A 221 18.54 8.22 -0.12
CA SER A 221 18.17 7.95 1.28
C SER A 221 19.34 8.04 2.26
N GLY A 222 20.59 8.04 1.77
CA GLY A 222 21.79 7.97 2.60
C GLY A 222 21.89 6.69 3.43
N ARG A 223 21.02 5.69 3.18
CA ARG A 223 20.94 4.43 3.90
C ARG A 223 20.92 3.28 2.90
N GLN A 224 21.66 2.21 3.21
CA GLN A 224 21.63 1.01 2.39
C GLN A 224 20.39 0.18 2.74
N SER A 225 19.46 0.07 1.78
CA SER A 225 18.31 -0.83 1.88
C SER A 225 18.77 -2.27 1.66
N TYR A 226 18.41 -3.16 2.59
CA TYR A 226 18.66 -4.60 2.44
C TYR A 226 17.97 -5.17 1.21
N GLU A 227 16.76 -4.68 0.89
CA GLU A 227 16.01 -5.15 -0.27
C GLU A 227 16.71 -4.78 -1.58
N ALA A 228 17.04 -3.49 -1.73
CA ALA A 228 17.82 -3.01 -2.87
C ALA A 228 19.15 -3.76 -3.02
N SER A 229 19.80 -4.08 -1.90
CA SER A 229 21.13 -4.71 -1.92
C SER A 229 21.09 -6.15 -2.43
N TRP A 230 20.12 -6.97 -2.01
CA TRP A 230 20.01 -8.32 -2.59
C TRP A 230 19.59 -8.27 -4.07
N ARG A 231 18.72 -7.33 -4.47
CA ARG A 231 18.33 -7.13 -5.89
C ARG A 231 19.53 -6.81 -6.77
N LEU A 232 20.44 -5.99 -6.26
CA LEU A 232 21.69 -5.60 -6.92
C LEU A 232 22.80 -6.66 -6.80
N GLY A 233 22.61 -7.72 -6.02
CA GLY A 233 23.63 -8.74 -5.76
C GLY A 233 24.78 -8.24 -4.87
N GLN A 234 24.52 -7.25 -4.01
CA GLN A 234 25.48 -6.67 -3.07
C GLN A 234 25.42 -7.41 -1.73
N TRP A 235 26.33 -8.36 -1.53
CA TRP A 235 26.29 -9.30 -0.39
C TRP A 235 27.19 -8.93 0.81
N GLU A 236 27.79 -7.74 0.78
CA GLU A 236 28.77 -7.29 1.78
C GLU A 236 28.20 -6.34 2.84
N LEU A 237 26.87 -6.31 3.02
CA LEU A 237 26.28 -5.53 4.09
C LEU A 237 26.56 -6.14 5.46
N VAL A 238 26.71 -5.26 6.44
CA VAL A 238 26.81 -5.62 7.86
C VAL A 238 25.42 -5.99 8.36
N GLU A 239 25.32 -7.10 9.10
CA GLU A 239 24.06 -7.52 9.72
C GLU A 239 23.68 -6.56 10.85
N PRO A 240 22.41 -6.12 10.94
CA PRO A 240 22.00 -5.15 11.94
C PRO A 240 21.88 -5.81 13.30
N GLN A 241 22.04 -5.05 14.38
CA GLN A 241 21.80 -5.54 15.75
C GLN A 241 20.33 -5.92 15.96
N THR A 242 19.42 -5.15 15.37
CA THR A 242 17.97 -5.40 15.38
C THR A 242 17.53 -5.81 13.98
N HIS A 243 17.06 -7.03 13.85
CA HIS A 243 16.64 -7.59 12.57
C HIS A 243 15.27 -7.06 12.13
N SER A 244 15.24 -6.38 10.98
CA SER A 244 14.01 -6.13 10.21
C SER A 244 13.71 -7.31 9.29
N HIS A 245 12.47 -7.37 8.78
CA HIS A 245 12.07 -8.35 7.76
C HIS A 245 13.06 -8.39 6.58
N ASP A 246 13.38 -7.24 6.00
CA ASP A 246 14.22 -7.17 4.80
C ASP A 246 15.67 -7.56 5.10
N SER A 247 16.15 -7.27 6.31
CA SER A 247 17.47 -7.73 6.76
C SER A 247 17.53 -9.25 6.90
N LEU A 248 16.45 -9.91 7.35
CA LEU A 248 16.40 -11.36 7.49
C LEU A 248 16.27 -12.05 6.14
N VAL A 249 15.49 -11.50 5.21
CA VAL A 249 15.43 -11.97 3.82
C VAL A 249 16.83 -11.87 3.19
N TYR A 250 17.51 -10.74 3.38
CA TYR A 250 18.89 -10.56 2.93
C TYR A 250 19.84 -11.60 3.52
N CYS A 251 19.80 -11.83 4.85
CA CYS A 251 20.62 -12.83 5.52
C CYS A 251 20.32 -14.25 5.00
N GLY A 252 19.04 -14.56 4.76
CA GLY A 252 18.60 -15.84 4.19
C GLY A 252 19.17 -16.06 2.80
N LEU A 253 19.01 -15.08 1.89
CA LEU A 253 19.54 -15.16 0.52
C LEU A 253 21.08 -15.18 0.49
N ARG A 254 21.75 -14.43 1.38
CA ARG A 254 23.21 -14.46 1.53
C ARG A 254 23.70 -15.83 1.99
N SER A 255 23.01 -16.45 2.95
CA SER A 255 23.34 -17.78 3.47
C SER A 255 23.08 -18.87 2.42
N LEU A 256 21.99 -18.72 1.66
CA LEU A 256 21.65 -19.59 0.53
C LEU A 256 22.75 -19.56 -0.54
N ARG A 257 23.31 -18.38 -0.83
CA ARG A 257 24.49 -18.22 -1.72
C ARG A 257 25.71 -18.95 -1.19
N GLY A 258 25.93 -18.91 0.12
CA GLY A 258 27.01 -19.62 0.80
C GLY A 258 26.80 -21.13 0.92
N GLY A 259 25.64 -21.66 0.52
CA GLY A 259 25.29 -23.07 0.66
C GLY A 259 24.87 -23.48 2.08
N ASP A 260 24.71 -22.52 3.01
CA ASP A 260 24.28 -22.79 4.38
C ASP A 260 22.75 -22.80 4.47
N THR A 261 22.18 -23.98 4.21
CA THR A 261 20.72 -24.18 4.26
C THR A 261 20.18 -24.04 5.68
N ALA A 262 20.94 -24.41 6.71
CA ALA A 262 20.49 -24.31 8.10
C ALA A 262 20.31 -22.86 8.53
N ARG A 263 21.31 -22.00 8.24
CA ARG A 263 21.22 -20.56 8.53
C ARG A 263 20.16 -19.87 7.70
N THR A 264 19.98 -20.30 6.44
CA THR A 264 18.89 -19.83 5.57
C THR A 264 17.54 -20.08 6.24
N LEU A 265 17.25 -21.32 6.63
CA LEU A 265 15.98 -21.67 7.28
C LEU A 265 15.79 -20.97 8.63
N GLN A 266 16.85 -20.73 9.41
CA GLN A 266 16.77 -19.98 10.65
C GLN A 266 16.34 -18.53 10.42
N ALA A 267 16.96 -17.84 9.46
CA ALA A 267 16.60 -16.46 9.12
C ALA A 267 15.16 -16.35 8.62
N LEU A 268 14.71 -17.30 7.79
CA LEU A 268 13.35 -17.31 7.25
C LEU A 268 12.29 -17.60 8.32
N ARG A 269 12.59 -18.46 9.30
CA ARG A 269 11.71 -18.67 10.46
C ARG A 269 11.55 -17.39 11.29
N GLN A 270 12.64 -16.66 11.55
CA GLN A 270 12.56 -15.38 12.25
C GLN A 270 11.76 -14.35 11.46
N ALA A 271 11.98 -14.25 10.15
CA ALA A 271 11.24 -13.34 9.28
C ALA A 271 9.74 -13.66 9.28
N ARG A 272 9.39 -14.96 9.21
CA ARG A 272 8.01 -15.43 9.31
C ARG A 272 7.36 -15.03 10.63
N THR A 273 8.06 -15.16 11.76
CA THR A 273 7.55 -14.73 13.07
C THR A 273 7.22 -13.24 13.07
N LEU A 274 8.06 -12.38 12.49
CA LEU A 274 7.79 -10.94 12.39
C LEU A 274 6.54 -10.64 11.55
N VAL A 275 6.37 -11.35 10.42
CA VAL A 275 5.20 -11.16 9.55
C VAL A 275 3.92 -11.64 10.24
N VAL A 276 3.96 -12.78 10.94
CA VAL A 276 2.81 -13.30 11.70
C VAL A 276 2.44 -12.37 12.86
N GLN A 277 3.42 -11.82 13.58
CA GLN A 277 3.18 -10.81 14.62
C GLN A 277 2.56 -9.53 14.05
N THR A 278 2.97 -9.13 12.85
CA THR A 278 2.33 -7.99 12.16
C THR A 278 0.86 -8.33 11.86
N LEU A 279 0.59 -9.51 11.30
CA LEU A 279 -0.75 -10.00 10.98
C LEU A 279 -1.70 -10.05 12.18
N THR A 280 -1.20 -10.40 13.38
CA THR A 280 -2.03 -10.42 14.60
C THR A 280 -2.54 -9.04 15.02
N HIS A 281 -1.90 -7.98 14.55
CA HIS A 281 -2.30 -6.59 14.83
C HIS A 281 -2.92 -5.89 13.61
N THR A 282 -2.99 -6.55 12.47
CA THR A 282 -3.55 -5.99 11.24
C THR A 282 -5.07 -5.89 11.35
N SER A 283 -5.66 -4.74 11.00
CA SER A 283 -7.11 -4.59 10.98
C SER A 283 -7.73 -5.39 9.82
N LEU A 284 -8.80 -6.11 10.13
CA LEU A 284 -9.60 -6.89 9.16
C LEU A 284 -10.59 -6.03 8.37
N GLU A 285 -10.52 -4.71 8.53
CA GLU A 285 -11.48 -3.80 7.92
C GLU A 285 -11.31 -3.67 6.41
N ALA A 286 -10.09 -3.72 5.90
CA ALA A 286 -9.82 -3.70 4.46
C ALA A 286 -9.00 -4.92 4.05
N ALA A 287 -9.42 -5.60 2.97
CA ALA A 287 -8.73 -6.77 2.44
C ALA A 287 -7.29 -6.44 2.01
N THR A 288 -7.05 -5.20 1.58
CA THR A 288 -5.74 -4.64 1.22
C THR A 288 -4.69 -4.79 2.31
N ASN A 289 -5.09 -4.72 3.58
CA ASN A 289 -4.19 -4.80 4.73
C ASN A 289 -3.52 -6.17 4.84
N ILE A 290 -4.15 -7.22 4.29
CA ILE A 290 -3.71 -8.60 4.42
C ILE A 290 -2.80 -9.02 3.25
N TYR A 291 -2.95 -8.41 2.08
CA TYR A 291 -2.19 -8.83 0.89
C TYR A 291 -0.68 -8.65 1.03
N ALA A 292 -0.20 -7.54 1.58
CA ALA A 292 1.24 -7.32 1.74
C ALA A 292 1.90 -8.32 2.71
N PRO A 293 1.34 -8.61 3.90
CA PRO A 293 1.84 -9.71 4.74
C PRO A 293 1.77 -11.08 4.06
N LEU A 294 0.70 -11.40 3.33
CA LEU A 294 0.58 -12.69 2.62
C LEU A 294 1.64 -12.82 1.51
N ALA A 295 1.87 -11.76 0.75
CA ALA A 295 2.93 -11.73 -0.26
C ALA A 295 4.32 -11.95 0.37
N LYS A 296 4.58 -11.36 1.54
CA LYS A 296 5.82 -11.62 2.31
C LYS A 296 5.93 -13.08 2.75
N LEU A 297 4.85 -13.68 3.27
CA LEU A 297 4.85 -15.09 3.65
C LEU A 297 5.09 -16.02 2.46
N HIS A 298 4.48 -15.71 1.31
CA HIS A 298 4.68 -16.45 0.06
C HIS A 298 6.13 -16.31 -0.43
N ALA A 299 6.68 -15.10 -0.44
CA ALA A 299 8.07 -14.85 -0.79
C ALA A 299 9.03 -15.65 0.12
N LEU A 300 8.80 -15.67 1.44
CA LEU A 300 9.60 -16.49 2.37
C LEU A 300 9.49 -17.99 2.07
N GLN A 301 8.29 -18.48 1.77
CA GLN A 301 8.08 -19.88 1.41
C GLN A 301 8.85 -20.27 0.14
N GLU A 302 8.94 -19.39 -0.85
CA GLU A 302 9.71 -19.68 -2.06
C GLU A 302 11.21 -19.83 -1.80
N ILE A 303 11.79 -19.05 -0.87
CA ILE A 303 13.20 -19.22 -0.48
C ILE A 303 13.39 -20.57 0.22
N GLU A 304 12.48 -20.95 1.11
CA GLU A 304 12.55 -22.24 1.81
C GLU A 304 12.44 -23.43 0.86
N ASP A 305 11.47 -23.39 -0.07
CA ASP A 305 11.29 -24.41 -1.09
C ASP A 305 12.54 -24.51 -1.99
N PHE A 306 13.10 -23.38 -2.42
CA PHE A 306 14.31 -23.35 -3.24
C PHE A 306 15.58 -23.82 -2.50
N ALA A 307 15.63 -23.64 -1.19
CA ALA A 307 16.73 -24.12 -0.34
C ALA A 307 16.65 -25.64 -0.09
N THR A 308 15.45 -26.22 -0.07
CA THR A 308 15.21 -27.60 0.42
C THR A 308 14.85 -28.60 -0.67
N LEU A 309 14.18 -28.17 -1.75
CA LEU A 309 13.68 -29.03 -2.81
C LEU A 309 14.57 -28.99 -4.06
N ASP A 310 14.33 -29.95 -4.96
CA ASP A 310 14.89 -29.94 -6.30
C ASP A 310 14.31 -28.79 -7.15
N PHE A 311 15.14 -28.20 -8.01
CA PHE A 311 14.73 -27.04 -8.80
C PHE A 311 13.55 -27.35 -9.74
N SER A 312 13.44 -28.57 -10.26
CA SER A 312 12.30 -28.98 -11.11
C SER A 312 10.96 -28.94 -10.38
N SER A 313 10.90 -29.42 -9.14
CA SER A 313 9.72 -29.34 -8.29
C SER A 313 9.39 -27.89 -7.94
N VAL A 314 10.40 -27.07 -7.63
CA VAL A 314 10.22 -25.65 -7.32
C VAL A 314 9.66 -24.89 -8.52
N ALA A 315 10.22 -25.10 -9.71
CA ALA A 315 9.74 -24.46 -10.94
C ALA A 315 8.30 -24.84 -11.28
N LYS A 316 7.90 -26.10 -11.07
CA LYS A 316 6.50 -26.52 -11.23
C LYS A 316 5.58 -25.83 -10.24
N LYS A 317 5.98 -25.72 -8.96
CA LYS A 317 5.19 -24.98 -7.95
C LYS A 317 5.02 -23.52 -8.35
N TRP A 318 6.07 -22.86 -8.82
CA TRP A 318 6.00 -21.49 -9.31
C TRP A 318 5.02 -21.37 -10.48
N GLU A 319 5.07 -22.27 -11.46
CA GLU A 319 4.16 -22.27 -12.61
C GLU A 319 2.69 -22.47 -12.18
N GLU A 320 2.43 -23.34 -11.20
CA GLU A 320 1.09 -23.54 -10.64
C GLU A 320 0.58 -22.33 -9.86
N GLN A 321 1.46 -21.68 -9.10
CA GLN A 321 1.14 -20.46 -8.34
C GLN A 321 0.83 -19.28 -9.25
N ASP A 322 1.60 -19.11 -10.33
CA ASP A 322 1.44 -18.01 -11.27
C ASP A 322 0.09 -18.09 -12.02
N LYS A 323 -0.53 -19.28 -12.12
CA LYS A 323 -1.87 -19.48 -12.71
C LYS A 323 -3.01 -18.88 -11.88
N ILE A 324 -2.78 -18.64 -10.58
CA ILE A 324 -3.78 -18.04 -9.69
C ILE A 324 -3.99 -16.56 -10.03
N GLY A 325 -2.98 -15.93 -10.64
CA GLY A 325 -2.98 -14.50 -10.95
C GLY A 325 -2.68 -13.61 -9.75
N TRP A 326 -2.64 -12.31 -10.00
CA TRP A 326 -2.23 -11.29 -9.02
C TRP A 326 -3.27 -10.18 -8.95
N ASN A 327 -3.53 -9.63 -7.76
CA ASN A 327 -4.40 -8.45 -7.63
C ASN A 327 -3.64 -7.17 -7.99
N LYS A 328 -2.49 -6.93 -7.34
CA LYS A 328 -1.60 -5.80 -7.64
C LYS A 328 -0.22 -6.33 -8.03
N PHE A 329 0.28 -5.93 -9.20
CA PHE A 329 1.60 -6.35 -9.66
C PHE A 329 2.73 -5.95 -8.71
N THR A 330 2.58 -4.87 -7.94
CA THR A 330 3.57 -4.45 -6.92
C THR A 330 3.96 -5.57 -5.95
N GLN A 331 3.04 -6.47 -5.60
CA GLN A 331 3.33 -7.60 -4.71
C GLN A 331 4.00 -8.74 -5.48
N ALA A 332 3.49 -9.05 -6.67
CA ALA A 332 4.06 -10.05 -7.57
C ALA A 332 5.50 -9.71 -7.97
N GLU A 333 5.79 -8.42 -8.22
CA GLU A 333 7.10 -7.90 -8.60
C GLU A 333 8.17 -8.33 -7.60
N SER A 334 7.89 -8.18 -6.29
CA SER A 334 8.86 -8.52 -5.25
C SER A 334 9.19 -10.02 -5.22
N ILE A 335 8.18 -10.87 -5.45
CA ILE A 335 8.32 -12.32 -5.54
C ILE A 335 9.13 -12.69 -6.78
N LEU A 336 8.78 -12.14 -7.94
CA LEU A 336 9.50 -12.36 -9.20
C LEU A 336 10.97 -11.89 -9.12
N ALA A 337 11.22 -10.70 -8.58
CA ALA A 337 12.57 -10.19 -8.34
C ALA A 337 13.39 -11.13 -7.44
N GLN A 338 12.74 -11.69 -6.42
CA GLN A 338 13.36 -12.67 -5.53
C GLN A 338 13.68 -13.97 -6.27
N ARG A 339 12.77 -14.52 -7.07
CA ARG A 339 13.02 -15.70 -7.93
C ARG A 339 14.24 -15.48 -8.80
N ILE A 340 14.31 -14.35 -9.49
CA ILE A 340 15.44 -13.97 -10.34
C ILE A 340 16.74 -13.91 -9.55
N THR A 341 16.70 -13.37 -8.33
CA THR A 341 17.87 -13.34 -7.45
C THR A 341 18.30 -14.75 -7.04
N MET A 342 17.37 -15.63 -6.68
CA MET A 342 17.66 -17.03 -6.34
C MET A 342 18.29 -17.80 -7.51
N LEU A 343 17.78 -17.58 -8.74
CA LEU A 343 18.35 -18.17 -9.96
C LEU A 343 19.78 -17.67 -10.23
N ARG A 344 20.10 -16.41 -9.91
CA ARG A 344 21.46 -15.85 -10.05
C ARG A 344 22.42 -16.35 -8.97
N VAL A 345 21.89 -16.63 -7.78
CA VAL A 345 22.68 -17.01 -6.61
C VAL A 345 23.16 -18.45 -6.66
N LYS A 346 22.33 -19.39 -7.12
CA LYS A 346 22.65 -20.82 -7.11
C LYS A 346 23.22 -21.25 -8.48
N PRO A 347 24.50 -21.68 -8.55
CA PRO A 347 25.08 -22.16 -9.80
C PRO A 347 24.50 -23.53 -10.20
N ASN A 348 24.66 -23.90 -11.47
CA ASN A 348 24.37 -25.23 -12.02
C ASN A 348 22.88 -25.63 -12.02
N LEU A 349 21.98 -24.67 -12.12
CA LEU A 349 20.56 -24.93 -12.37
C LEU A 349 20.33 -25.32 -13.83
N ASN A 350 19.21 -26.02 -14.09
CA ASN A 350 18.78 -26.28 -15.46
C ASN A 350 18.51 -24.95 -16.19
N GLN A 351 19.35 -24.64 -17.17
CA GLN A 351 19.33 -23.36 -17.90
C GLN A 351 18.03 -23.16 -18.68
N GLU A 352 17.45 -24.22 -19.25
CA GLU A 352 16.17 -24.17 -19.96
C GLU A 352 15.05 -23.74 -19.02
N THR A 353 14.97 -24.36 -17.83
CA THR A 353 13.97 -24.01 -16.82
C THR A 353 14.20 -22.60 -16.27
N CYS A 354 15.45 -22.19 -16.06
CA CYS A 354 15.77 -20.82 -15.66
C CYS A 354 15.30 -19.80 -16.70
N ALA A 355 15.56 -20.08 -17.98
CA ALA A 355 15.17 -19.22 -19.08
C ALA A 355 13.64 -19.06 -19.14
N LYS A 356 12.89 -20.15 -19.00
CA LYS A 356 11.41 -20.11 -18.98
C LYS A 356 10.86 -19.23 -17.86
N VAL A 357 11.38 -19.37 -16.64
CA VAL A 357 10.96 -18.56 -15.47
C VAL A 357 11.32 -17.07 -15.65
N LEU A 358 12.50 -16.78 -16.17
CA LEU A 358 12.94 -15.40 -16.43
C LEU A 358 12.14 -14.74 -17.56
N LEU A 359 11.86 -15.48 -18.64
CA LEU A 359 11.05 -15.01 -19.75
C LEU A 359 9.61 -14.73 -19.31
N SER A 360 8.99 -15.63 -18.53
CA SER A 360 7.64 -15.40 -18.02
C SER A 360 7.59 -14.18 -17.09
N ALA A 361 8.56 -14.05 -16.16
CA ALA A 361 8.64 -12.88 -15.28
C ALA A 361 8.79 -11.57 -16.08
N THR A 362 9.68 -11.56 -17.08
CA THR A 362 9.94 -10.39 -17.94
C THR A 362 8.71 -10.00 -18.76
N GLU A 363 7.98 -10.99 -19.28
CA GLU A 363 6.74 -10.77 -20.04
C GLU A 363 5.66 -10.12 -19.16
N VAL A 364 5.47 -10.59 -17.93
CA VAL A 364 4.50 -9.99 -17.00
C VAL A 364 4.90 -8.55 -16.65
N ALA A 365 6.18 -8.28 -16.35
CA ALA A 365 6.65 -6.92 -16.08
C ALA A 365 6.48 -5.98 -17.30
N LYS A 366 6.58 -6.49 -18.53
CA LYS A 366 6.31 -5.75 -19.75
C LYS A 366 4.82 -5.39 -19.88
N GLN A 367 3.93 -6.35 -19.66
CA GLN A 367 2.48 -6.15 -19.72
C GLN A 367 2.00 -5.09 -18.74
N GLU A 368 2.65 -4.99 -17.58
CA GLU A 368 2.39 -3.98 -16.54
C GLU A 368 3.08 -2.63 -16.81
N GLY A 369 3.79 -2.47 -17.93
CA GLY A 369 4.45 -1.22 -18.31
C GLY A 369 5.75 -0.91 -17.55
N LEU A 370 6.27 -1.84 -16.75
CA LEU A 370 7.49 -1.66 -15.96
C LEU A 370 8.75 -2.03 -16.77
N PHE A 371 8.97 -1.28 -17.85
CA PHE A 371 9.98 -1.59 -18.85
C PHE A 371 11.42 -1.58 -18.33
N ALA A 372 11.73 -0.80 -17.29
CA ALA A 372 13.07 -0.77 -16.69
C ALA A 372 13.38 -2.08 -15.93
N VAL A 373 12.40 -2.56 -15.17
CA VAL A 373 12.47 -3.83 -14.45
C VAL A 373 12.55 -4.99 -15.44
N ALA A 374 11.67 -5.02 -16.43
CA ALA A 374 11.69 -6.03 -17.50
C ALA A 374 13.04 -6.06 -18.23
N HIS A 375 13.60 -4.90 -18.58
CA HIS A 375 14.91 -4.84 -19.22
C HIS A 375 16.03 -5.35 -18.29
N SER A 376 16.00 -5.02 -16.99
CA SER A 376 16.96 -5.54 -16.02
C SER A 376 16.89 -7.07 -15.90
N TRP A 377 15.69 -7.65 -15.94
CA TRP A 377 15.49 -9.09 -15.87
C TRP A 377 15.92 -9.80 -17.17
N LEU A 378 15.69 -9.17 -18.32
CA LEU A 378 16.21 -9.64 -19.60
C LEU A 378 17.74 -9.61 -19.63
N MET A 379 18.37 -8.57 -19.08
CA MET A 379 19.84 -8.55 -18.96
C MET A 379 20.36 -9.70 -18.07
N ALA A 380 19.59 -10.15 -17.09
CA ALA A 380 19.95 -11.33 -16.31
C ALA A 380 19.97 -12.62 -17.15
N LEU A 381 19.13 -12.74 -18.19
CA LEU A 381 19.16 -13.87 -19.15
C LEU A 381 20.46 -13.93 -19.96
N SER A 382 21.08 -12.78 -20.25
CA SER A 382 22.36 -12.73 -21.00
C SER A 382 23.52 -13.41 -20.27
N HIS A 383 23.39 -13.62 -18.94
CA HIS A 383 24.37 -14.35 -18.15
C HIS A 383 24.20 -15.88 -18.21
N LEU A 384 23.06 -16.38 -18.70
CA LEU A 384 22.86 -17.81 -18.95
C LEU A 384 23.68 -18.20 -20.19
N ARG A 385 24.58 -19.18 -20.02
CA ARG A 385 25.35 -19.78 -21.12
C ARG A 385 24.49 -20.84 -21.81
N ASP A 386 24.74 -21.11 -23.09
CA ASP A 386 24.19 -22.27 -23.82
C ASP A 386 22.65 -22.43 -23.76
N LEU A 387 21.92 -21.34 -24.05
CA LEU A 387 20.47 -21.40 -24.21
C LEU A 387 20.10 -22.24 -25.44
N PRO A 388 19.05 -23.09 -25.37
CA PRO A 388 18.54 -23.76 -26.54
C PRO A 388 18.02 -22.74 -27.57
N PRO A 389 17.99 -23.09 -28.86
CA PRO A 389 17.72 -22.13 -29.94
C PRO A 389 16.34 -21.48 -29.83
N LEU A 390 15.33 -22.20 -29.33
CA LEU A 390 13.98 -21.67 -29.15
C LEU A 390 13.95 -20.58 -28.07
N GLU A 391 14.59 -20.81 -26.93
CA GLU A 391 14.71 -19.85 -25.84
C GLU A 391 15.58 -18.66 -26.25
N SER A 392 16.62 -18.87 -27.05
CA SER A 392 17.41 -17.76 -27.59
C SER A 392 16.58 -16.84 -28.50
N LEU A 393 15.75 -17.42 -29.37
CA LEU A 393 14.84 -16.66 -30.24
C LEU A 393 13.78 -15.91 -29.42
N SER A 394 13.22 -16.53 -28.38
CA SER A 394 12.22 -15.87 -27.53
C SER A 394 12.81 -14.71 -26.73
N VAL A 395 14.06 -14.80 -26.26
CA VAL A 395 14.78 -13.68 -25.64
C VAL A 395 14.94 -12.51 -26.61
N GLN A 396 15.39 -12.77 -27.84
CA GLN A 396 15.57 -11.73 -28.86
C GLN A 396 14.25 -11.07 -29.27
N LEU A 397 13.19 -11.87 -29.39
CA LEU A 397 11.85 -11.38 -29.68
C LEU A 397 11.30 -10.51 -28.55
N LEU A 398 11.46 -10.94 -27.30
CA LEU A 398 11.05 -10.16 -26.14
C LEU A 398 11.83 -8.85 -26.02
N GLN A 399 13.13 -8.88 -26.34
CA GLN A 399 13.97 -7.68 -26.39
C GLN A 399 13.45 -6.68 -27.44
N ALA A 400 13.11 -7.15 -28.63
CA ALA A 400 12.54 -6.29 -29.67
C ALA A 400 11.18 -5.70 -29.27
N GLN A 401 10.31 -6.51 -28.63
CA GLN A 401 9.02 -6.04 -28.11
C GLN A 401 9.19 -4.95 -27.04
N LEU A 402 10.15 -5.11 -26.12
CA LEU A 402 10.42 -4.09 -25.10
C LEU A 402 10.81 -2.73 -25.71
N TYR A 403 11.61 -2.72 -26.78
CA TYR A 403 11.93 -1.48 -27.49
C TYR A 403 10.72 -0.90 -28.21
N TRP A 404 9.89 -1.77 -28.79
CA TRP A 404 8.66 -1.36 -29.45
C TRP A 404 7.69 -0.68 -28.48
N ASP A 405 7.45 -1.27 -27.31
CA ASP A 405 6.54 -0.75 -26.29
C ASP A 405 7.05 0.54 -25.64
N LYS A 406 8.38 0.74 -25.60
CA LYS A 406 9.02 2.01 -25.23
C LYS A 406 8.92 3.10 -26.30
N GLN A 407 8.33 2.81 -27.45
CA GLN A 407 8.25 3.69 -28.63
C GLN A 407 9.60 3.92 -29.35
N GLU A 408 10.62 3.08 -29.09
CA GLU A 408 11.90 3.07 -29.80
C GLU A 408 11.80 2.18 -31.07
N THR A 409 11.03 2.63 -32.06
CA THR A 409 10.63 1.77 -33.19
C THR A 409 11.79 1.35 -34.11
N ASP A 410 12.83 2.18 -34.27
CA ASP A 410 13.96 1.86 -35.14
C ASP A 410 14.86 0.77 -34.55
N THR A 411 15.12 0.80 -33.25
CA THR A 411 15.89 -0.25 -32.55
C THR A 411 15.11 -1.56 -32.55
N ALA A 412 13.80 -1.51 -32.28
CA ALA A 412 12.93 -2.68 -32.35
C ALA A 412 12.95 -3.35 -33.74
N ARG A 413 12.79 -2.56 -34.82
CA ARG A 413 12.86 -3.08 -36.20
C ARG A 413 14.22 -3.67 -36.52
N HIS A 414 15.30 -3.07 -36.03
CA HIS A 414 16.64 -3.60 -36.22
C HIS A 414 16.78 -4.98 -35.57
N HIS A 415 16.37 -5.12 -34.30
CA HIS A 415 16.36 -6.42 -33.61
C HIS A 415 15.47 -7.46 -34.31
N LEU A 416 14.29 -7.08 -34.81
CA LEU A 416 13.39 -7.98 -35.55
C LEU A 416 13.97 -8.50 -36.87
N ARG A 417 14.85 -7.74 -37.53
CA ARG A 417 15.52 -8.18 -38.76
C ARG A 417 16.68 -9.15 -38.50
N HIS A 418 17.13 -9.24 -37.25
CA HIS A 418 18.24 -10.09 -36.82
C HIS A 418 17.79 -11.36 -36.06
N LEU A 419 16.48 -11.52 -35.90
CA LEU A 419 15.81 -12.80 -35.60
C LEU A 419 15.81 -13.68 -36.86
#